data_AF-A0A849IXG8-F1
#
_entry.id   AF-A0A849IXG8-F1
#
_cell.length_a   1.000
_cell.length_b   1.000
_cell.length_c   1.000
_cell.angle_alpha   90.00
_cell.angle_beta   90.00
_cell.angle_gamma   90.00
#
_symmetry.space_group_name_H-M   'P 1'
#
loop_
_entity.id
_entity.type
_entity.pdbx_description
1 polymer ?
#
loop_
_entity_poly.entity_id
_entity_poly.type
_entity_poly.pdbx_seq_one_letter_code
_entity_poly.pdbx_strand_id
1 'polypeptide(L)'
;SHLAKWDRSGVRLKISVNLSPTTLLAPDCANTILSALQRWSIDRSRLTIELLESEKLDRQARDAAISRLTEIGIELAMDDLGEGYSGLRRMSEVPFSTIKIDRSLMASLIPRPIQTMVVIDTLNSMSGSLGKKVVLEGLETEAHLEMATRLGIPFGQGFGIAKPMPADDLLNWIEGFKFESDPMQVKTYLGGLAHHWKSGHDGPLESCPIAILLATKENVPVEIIRAHAELHSQATPDGSATELSEWLQRAIQQEL
;
A
#
# COMPACT_ATOMS: atom_id res chain seq x y z
N SER A 1 12.69 17.92 18.48
CA SER A 1 11.96 16.87 17.75
C SER A 1 11.30 17.47 16.51
N HIS A 2 11.35 16.79 15.36
CA HIS A 2 10.70 17.25 14.12
C HIS A 2 9.17 17.34 14.27
N LEU A 3 8.53 16.35 14.92
CA LEU A 3 7.09 16.38 15.20
C LEU A 3 6.64 17.67 15.90
N ALA A 4 7.36 18.08 16.95
CA ALA A 4 7.03 19.31 17.68
C ALA A 4 7.23 20.58 16.83
N LYS A 5 8.16 20.56 15.85
CA LYS A 5 8.35 21.67 14.90
C LYS A 5 7.17 21.75 13.93
N TRP A 6 6.73 20.62 13.39
CA TRP A 6 5.59 20.56 12.47
C TRP A 6 4.27 20.91 13.17
N ASP A 7 4.08 20.51 14.44
CA ASP A 7 2.90 20.90 15.23
C ASP A 7 2.76 22.42 15.38
N ARG A 8 3.87 23.12 15.65
CA ARG A 8 3.89 24.59 15.72
C ARG A 8 3.57 25.25 14.38
N SER A 9 3.70 24.52 13.29
CA SER A 9 3.37 24.96 11.93
C SER A 9 1.94 24.54 11.54
N GLY A 10 1.15 24.00 12.47
CA GLY A 10 -0.23 23.55 12.23
C GLY A 10 -0.35 22.18 11.57
N VAL A 11 0.76 21.48 11.33
CA VAL A 11 0.79 20.20 10.61
C VAL A 11 1.01 19.05 11.59
N ARG A 12 -0.06 18.27 11.83
CA ARG A 12 -0.04 17.16 12.79
C ARG A 12 0.15 15.81 12.10
N LEU A 13 1.36 15.27 12.18
CA LEU A 13 1.73 14.00 11.53
C LEU A 13 1.93 12.85 12.52
N LYS A 14 1.77 11.62 12.03
CA LYS A 14 2.35 10.42 12.63
C LYS A 14 3.70 10.11 11.95
N ILE A 15 4.62 9.49 12.67
CA ILE A 15 5.88 8.98 12.09
C ILE A 15 6.06 7.52 12.47
N SER A 16 6.70 6.79 11.57
CA SER A 16 7.20 5.45 11.83
C SER A 16 8.71 5.46 11.98
N VAL A 17 9.26 4.64 12.88
CA VAL A 17 10.70 4.49 13.08
C VAL A 17 11.06 3.01 13.12
N ASN A 18 12.04 2.63 12.31
CA ASN A 18 12.63 1.30 12.33
C ASN A 18 13.38 1.04 13.64
N LEU A 19 13.07 -0.09 14.29
CA LEU A 19 13.74 -0.50 15.52
C LEU A 19 14.46 -1.83 15.33
N SER A 20 15.77 -1.82 15.54
CA SER A 20 16.57 -3.04 15.39
C SER A 20 16.25 -4.07 16.50
N PRO A 21 16.38 -5.38 16.20
CA PRO A 21 16.26 -6.46 17.19
C PRO A 21 17.07 -6.22 18.48
N THR A 22 18.31 -5.75 18.34
CA THR A 22 19.19 -5.46 19.48
C THR A 22 18.64 -4.35 20.36
N THR A 23 18.09 -3.29 19.75
CA THR A 23 17.52 -2.16 20.49
C THR A 23 16.22 -2.56 21.17
N LEU A 24 15.37 -3.35 20.49
CA LEU A 24 14.13 -3.89 21.06
C LEU A 24 14.40 -4.67 22.36
N LEU A 25 15.47 -5.48 22.38
CA LEU A 25 15.83 -6.28 23.55
C LEU A 25 16.55 -5.52 24.66
N ALA A 26 16.96 -4.26 24.42
CA ALA A 26 17.59 -3.45 25.46
C ALA A 26 16.60 -3.23 26.62
N PRO A 27 17.00 -3.48 27.89
CA PRO A 27 16.09 -3.39 29.03
C PRO A 27 15.39 -2.04 29.19
N ASP A 28 16.03 -0.96 28.76
CA ASP A 28 15.59 0.43 28.88
C ASP A 28 14.88 0.97 27.61
N CYS A 29 14.73 0.16 26.55
CA CYS A 29 14.18 0.60 25.26
C CYS A 29 12.85 1.36 25.39
N ALA A 30 11.87 0.75 26.05
CA ALA A 30 10.54 1.33 26.24
C ALA A 30 10.59 2.65 27.05
N ASN A 31 11.41 2.69 28.10
CA ASN A 31 11.58 3.89 28.93
C ASN A 31 12.27 5.02 28.17
N THR A 32 13.25 4.70 27.32
CA THR A 32 13.96 5.65 26.46
C THR A 32 13.00 6.27 25.44
N ILE A 33 12.17 5.46 24.79
CA ILE A 33 11.13 5.94 23.86
C ILE A 33 10.12 6.85 24.60
N LEU A 34 9.62 6.39 25.75
CA LEU A 34 8.64 7.14 26.55
C LEU A 34 9.20 8.49 27.01
N SER A 35 10.44 8.50 27.52
CA SER A 35 11.12 9.72 27.97
C SER A 35 11.33 10.71 26.82
N ALA A 36 11.68 10.22 25.64
CA ALA A 36 11.83 11.06 24.45
C ALA A 36 10.49 11.71 24.04
N LEU A 37 9.39 10.95 24.04
CA LEU A 37 8.06 11.47 23.72
C LEU A 37 7.59 12.51 24.76
N GLN A 38 7.78 12.22 26.06
CA GLN A 38 7.44 13.14 27.15
C GLN A 38 8.23 14.44 27.08
N ARG A 39 9.55 14.36 26.84
CA ARG A 39 10.42 15.53 26.72
C ARG A 39 9.92 16.54 25.68
N TRP A 40 9.29 16.05 24.61
CA TRP A 40 8.77 16.88 23.53
C TRP A 40 7.24 17.02 23.53
N SER A 41 6.56 16.53 24.58
CA SER A 41 5.10 16.55 24.72
C SER A 41 4.37 15.95 23.50
N ILE A 42 4.91 14.86 22.95
CA ILE A 42 4.34 14.16 21.80
C ILE A 42 3.45 13.01 22.29
N ASP A 43 2.23 12.95 21.76
CA ASP A 43 1.31 11.83 21.99
C ASP A 43 1.87 10.51 21.44
N ARG A 44 1.77 9.44 22.23
CA ARG A 44 2.38 8.13 21.92
C ARG A 44 1.79 7.49 20.66
N SER A 45 0.52 7.75 20.35
CA SER A 45 -0.15 7.26 19.13
C SER A 45 0.41 7.87 17.83
N ARG A 46 1.31 8.85 17.93
CA ARG A 46 1.97 9.48 16.78
C ARG A 46 3.31 8.85 16.43
N LEU A 47 3.79 7.91 17.25
CA LEU A 47 4.96 7.11 16.95
C LEU A 47 4.54 5.67 16.71
N THR A 48 4.87 5.17 15.53
CA THR A 48 4.79 3.76 15.19
C THR A 48 6.19 3.18 15.15
N ILE A 49 6.39 2.01 15.74
CA ILE A 49 7.67 1.30 15.68
C ILE A 49 7.56 0.18 14.64
N GLU A 50 8.44 0.22 13.64
CA GLU A 50 8.55 -0.80 12.60
C GLU A 50 9.51 -1.89 13.08
N LEU A 51 9.03 -3.14 13.06
CA LEU A 51 9.78 -4.31 13.46
C LEU A 51 9.93 -5.24 12.25
N LEU A 52 11.18 -5.50 11.88
CA LEU A 52 11.53 -6.48 10.86
C LEU A 52 11.17 -7.92 11.27
N GLU A 53 11.15 -8.80 10.28
CA GLU A 53 11.13 -10.25 10.46
C GLU A 53 12.47 -10.76 10.99
N SER A 54 12.70 -10.66 12.30
CA SER A 54 13.90 -11.23 12.92
C SER A 54 13.66 -12.66 13.41
N GLU A 55 13.88 -13.64 12.54
CA GLU A 55 13.84 -15.08 12.86
C GLU A 55 14.86 -15.50 13.92
N LYS A 56 15.93 -14.71 14.12
CA LYS A 56 17.07 -15.07 14.98
C LYS A 56 16.92 -14.69 16.46
N LEU A 57 15.79 -14.11 16.87
CA LEU A 57 15.57 -13.73 18.27
C LEU A 57 14.93 -14.84 19.07
N ASP A 58 15.32 -14.96 20.35
CA ASP A 58 14.55 -15.73 21.32
C ASP A 58 13.10 -15.20 21.38
N ARG A 59 12.14 -16.11 21.18
CA ARG A 59 10.72 -15.77 21.05
C ARG A 59 10.19 -15.14 22.33
N GLN A 60 10.56 -15.68 23.49
CA GLN A 60 10.06 -15.20 24.77
C GLN A 60 10.56 -13.80 25.10
N ALA A 61 11.86 -13.55 24.91
CA ALA A 61 12.45 -12.23 25.12
C ALA A 61 11.85 -11.17 24.19
N ARG A 62 11.66 -11.52 22.91
CA ARG A 62 11.04 -10.64 21.91
C ARG A 62 9.59 -10.31 22.27
N ASP A 63 8.78 -11.32 22.60
CA ASP A 63 7.36 -11.12 22.90
C ASP A 63 7.18 -10.31 24.20
N ALA A 64 8.08 -10.48 25.18
CA ALA A 64 8.13 -9.64 26.39
C ALA A 64 8.51 -8.18 26.08
N ALA A 65 9.48 -7.95 25.19
CA ALA A 65 9.87 -6.60 24.78
C ALA A 65 8.76 -5.89 23.99
N ILE A 66 8.10 -6.60 23.07
CA ILE A 66 6.92 -6.13 22.34
C ILE A 66 5.80 -5.74 23.31
N SER A 67 5.51 -6.60 24.30
CA SER A 67 4.48 -6.34 25.31
C SER A 67 4.73 -5.03 26.05
N ARG A 68 5.98 -4.77 26.48
CA ARG A 68 6.36 -3.52 27.15
C ARG A 68 6.07 -2.28 26.29
N LEU A 69 6.34 -2.33 24.98
CA LEU A 69 6.05 -1.22 24.07
C LEU A 69 4.53 -1.01 23.91
N THR A 70 3.77 -2.09 23.78
CA THR A 70 2.31 -1.98 23.64
C THR A 70 1.61 -1.53 24.93
N GLU A 71 2.09 -1.96 26.10
CA GLU A 71 1.58 -1.55 27.41
C GLU A 71 1.71 -0.04 27.64
N ILE A 72 2.77 0.58 27.11
CA ILE A 72 2.93 2.03 27.13
C ILE A 72 2.17 2.73 26.00
N GLY A 73 1.44 2.00 25.13
CA GLY A 73 0.60 2.57 24.09
C GLY A 73 1.34 2.99 22.81
N ILE A 74 2.49 2.38 22.52
CA ILE A 74 3.20 2.56 21.24
C ILE A 74 2.56 1.66 20.17
N GLU A 75 2.25 2.23 19.02
CA GLU A 75 1.76 1.48 17.86
C GLU A 75 2.92 0.68 17.25
N LEU A 76 2.65 -0.57 16.86
CA LEU A 76 3.64 -1.40 16.17
C LEU A 76 3.21 -1.64 14.73
N ALA A 77 4.20 -1.67 13.83
CA ALA A 77 4.05 -2.07 12.44
C ALA A 77 4.94 -3.28 12.14
N MET A 78 4.39 -4.22 11.39
CA MET A 78 5.18 -5.30 10.80
C MET A 78 5.80 -4.78 9.51
N ASP A 79 7.12 -4.80 9.43
CA ASP A 79 7.85 -4.45 8.22
C ASP A 79 8.15 -5.68 7.38
N ASP A 80 8.26 -5.50 6.06
CA ASP A 80 8.63 -6.50 5.07
C ASP A 80 7.74 -7.76 4.98
N LEU A 81 6.41 -7.62 4.98
CA LEU A 81 5.55 -8.78 4.70
C LEU A 81 5.69 -9.19 3.23
N GLY A 82 6.44 -10.26 2.96
CA GLY A 82 6.64 -10.82 1.62
C GLY A 82 7.82 -11.78 1.45
N GLU A 83 8.80 -11.78 2.36
CA GLU A 83 10.05 -12.54 2.18
C GLU A 83 10.02 -13.99 2.73
N GLY A 84 8.95 -14.44 3.43
CA GLY A 84 8.92 -15.77 4.04
C GLY A 84 7.57 -16.31 4.55
N TYR A 85 7.52 -17.62 4.85
CA TYR A 85 6.33 -18.33 5.33
C TYR A 85 5.90 -17.95 6.76
N SER A 86 6.76 -17.30 7.54
CA SER A 86 6.50 -16.99 8.96
C SER A 86 5.67 -15.71 9.15
N GLY A 87 5.58 -14.86 8.12
CA GLY A 87 4.95 -13.54 8.19
C GLY A 87 3.46 -13.57 8.55
N LEU A 88 2.67 -14.48 7.95
CA LEU A 88 1.23 -14.59 8.23
C LEU A 88 0.95 -15.01 9.67
N ARG A 89 1.77 -15.91 10.22
CA ARG A 89 1.66 -16.34 11.61
C ARG A 89 1.94 -15.16 12.54
N ARG A 90 3.03 -14.42 12.33
CA ARG A 90 3.38 -13.25 13.14
C ARG A 90 2.33 -12.15 13.06
N MET A 91 1.77 -11.91 11.87
CA MET A 91 0.66 -10.98 11.67
C MET A 91 -0.51 -11.29 12.61
N SER A 92 -0.82 -12.58 12.85
CA SER A 92 -1.88 -13.01 13.76
C SER A 92 -1.50 -13.01 15.24
N GLU A 93 -0.25 -13.34 15.59
CA GLU A 93 0.18 -13.53 16.99
C GLU A 93 0.70 -12.25 17.66
N VAL A 94 1.26 -11.31 16.89
CA VAL A 94 1.84 -10.08 17.41
C VAL A 94 0.83 -8.93 17.27
N PRO A 95 0.69 -8.05 18.28
CA PRO A 95 -0.25 -6.93 18.28
C PRO A 95 0.17 -5.78 17.35
N PHE A 96 0.53 -6.09 16.10
CA PHE A 96 0.72 -5.10 15.05
C PHE A 96 -0.59 -4.40 14.73
N SER A 97 -0.53 -3.08 14.64
CA SER A 97 -1.62 -2.20 14.18
C SER A 97 -1.57 -1.96 12.67
N THR A 98 -0.39 -2.12 12.07
CA THR A 98 -0.11 -1.84 10.67
C THR A 98 0.76 -2.96 10.09
N ILE A 99 0.48 -3.33 8.85
CA ILE A 99 1.21 -4.33 8.06
C ILE A 99 1.75 -3.62 6.82
N LYS A 100 3.05 -3.69 6.59
CA LYS A 100 3.69 -3.12 5.41
C LYS A 100 3.93 -4.25 4.40
N ILE A 101 3.33 -4.12 3.22
CA ILE A 101 3.53 -5.05 2.10
C ILE A 101 4.78 -4.58 1.36
N ASP A 102 5.80 -5.42 1.33
CA ASP A 102 7.12 -5.04 0.81
C ASP A 102 7.09 -4.74 -0.70
N ARG A 103 7.97 -3.82 -1.11
CA ARG A 103 8.12 -3.42 -2.51
C ARG A 103 8.59 -4.57 -3.41
N SER A 104 9.23 -5.62 -2.90
CA SER A 104 9.64 -6.78 -3.70
C SER A 104 8.44 -7.50 -4.33
N LEU A 105 7.24 -7.42 -3.73
CA LEU A 105 6.01 -7.95 -4.34
C LEU A 105 5.63 -7.18 -5.60
N MET A 106 5.96 -5.88 -5.67
CA MET A 106 5.76 -5.05 -6.86
C MET A 106 6.69 -5.45 -8.01
N ALA A 107 7.84 -6.11 -7.74
CA ALA A 107 8.76 -6.56 -8.79
C ALA A 107 8.14 -7.61 -9.74
N SER A 108 7.14 -8.38 -9.27
CA SER A 108 6.41 -9.34 -10.11
C SER A 108 5.23 -8.73 -10.87
N LEU A 109 4.92 -7.45 -10.66
CA LEU A 109 3.72 -6.81 -11.21
C LEU A 109 3.73 -6.73 -12.75
N ILE A 110 4.88 -6.53 -13.38
CA ILE A 110 4.98 -6.50 -14.85
C ILE A 110 4.83 -7.90 -15.47
N PRO A 111 5.61 -8.92 -15.03
CA PRO A 111 5.50 -10.25 -15.64
C PRO A 111 4.19 -10.97 -15.29
N ARG A 112 3.56 -10.66 -14.15
CA ARG A 112 2.38 -11.37 -13.61
C ARG A 112 1.42 -10.44 -12.87
N PRO A 113 0.83 -9.44 -13.55
CA PRO A 113 0.05 -8.39 -12.89
C PRO A 113 -1.15 -8.91 -12.12
N ILE A 114 -1.94 -9.81 -12.71
CA ILE A 114 -3.14 -10.37 -12.06
C ILE A 114 -2.75 -11.15 -10.80
N GLN A 115 -1.75 -12.02 -10.89
CA GLN A 115 -1.30 -12.83 -9.74
C GLN A 115 -0.74 -11.94 -8.62
N THR A 116 0.04 -10.92 -8.95
CA THR A 116 0.54 -9.95 -7.97
C THR A 116 -0.63 -9.19 -7.31
N MET A 117 -1.60 -8.70 -8.08
CA MET A 117 -2.78 -8.02 -7.54
C MET A 117 -3.61 -8.93 -6.62
N VAL A 118 -3.80 -10.21 -6.99
CA VAL A 118 -4.50 -11.20 -6.16
C VAL A 118 -3.81 -11.36 -4.81
N VAL A 119 -2.47 -11.47 -4.78
CA VAL A 119 -1.71 -11.58 -3.53
C VAL A 119 -1.88 -10.32 -2.68
N ILE A 120 -1.69 -9.14 -3.27
CA ILE A 120 -1.81 -7.85 -2.56
C ILE A 120 -3.22 -7.67 -1.99
N ASP A 121 -4.26 -7.95 -2.77
CA ASP A 121 -5.67 -7.85 -2.35
C ASP A 121 -6.03 -8.85 -1.24
N THR A 122 -5.47 -10.06 -1.32
CA THR A 122 -5.65 -11.09 -0.27
C THR A 122 -5.00 -10.63 1.03
N LEU A 123 -3.78 -10.12 0.98
CA LEU A 123 -3.08 -9.57 2.15
C LEU A 123 -3.84 -8.36 2.74
N ASN A 124 -4.39 -7.50 1.88
CA ASN A 124 -5.24 -6.38 2.30
C ASN A 124 -6.49 -6.87 3.06
N SER A 125 -7.22 -7.82 2.48
CA SER A 125 -8.45 -8.37 3.04
C SER A 125 -8.21 -9.12 4.36
N MET A 126 -7.13 -9.91 4.43
CA MET A 126 -6.73 -10.61 5.66
C MET A 126 -6.35 -9.63 6.77
N SER A 127 -5.55 -8.62 6.44
CA SER A 127 -5.13 -7.60 7.42
C SER A 127 -6.34 -6.83 7.96
N GLY A 128 -7.27 -6.43 7.09
CA GLY A 128 -8.51 -5.76 7.48
C GLY A 128 -9.39 -6.62 8.38
N SER A 129 -9.50 -7.92 8.10
CA SER A 129 -10.23 -8.89 8.94
C SER A 129 -9.61 -9.06 10.34
N LEU A 130 -8.32 -8.78 10.48
CA LEU A 130 -7.60 -8.75 11.76
C LEU A 130 -7.62 -7.36 12.42
N GLY A 131 -8.34 -6.39 11.85
CA GLY A 131 -8.39 -5.01 12.36
C GLY A 131 -7.11 -4.21 12.16
N LYS A 132 -6.27 -4.61 11.19
CA LYS A 132 -4.96 -4.00 10.91
C LYS A 132 -5.01 -3.14 9.65
N LYS A 133 -4.22 -2.07 9.64
CA LYS A 133 -4.02 -1.23 8.45
C LYS A 133 -2.97 -1.86 7.55
N VAL A 134 -3.04 -1.57 6.26
CA VAL A 134 -2.04 -1.99 5.27
C VAL A 134 -1.39 -0.76 4.64
N VAL A 135 -0.07 -0.79 4.54
CA VAL A 135 0.74 0.15 3.76
C VAL A 135 1.37 -0.63 2.62
N LEU A 136 1.06 -0.27 1.38
CA LEU A 136 1.71 -0.87 0.21
C LEU A 136 2.96 -0.07 -0.16
N GLU A 137 4.13 -0.72 -0.13
CA GLU A 137 5.38 -0.11 -0.55
C GLU A 137 5.68 -0.32 -2.04
N GLY A 138 6.55 0.52 -2.60
CA GLY A 138 6.94 0.44 -4.02
C GLY A 138 5.97 1.13 -4.99
N LEU A 139 5.18 2.10 -4.51
CA LEU A 139 4.31 2.91 -5.37
C LEU A 139 5.11 3.98 -6.13
N GLU A 140 5.86 3.56 -7.15
CA GLU A 140 6.80 4.39 -7.91
C GLU A 140 6.19 5.17 -9.07
N THR A 141 5.01 4.77 -9.56
CA THR A 141 4.38 5.35 -10.76
C THR A 141 2.90 5.67 -10.52
N GLU A 142 2.29 6.51 -11.37
CA GLU A 142 0.84 6.75 -11.37
C GLU A 142 0.06 5.43 -11.55
N ALA A 143 0.59 4.53 -12.38
CA ALA A 143 0.01 3.20 -12.58
C ALA A 143 -0.06 2.37 -11.29
N HIS A 144 0.98 2.43 -10.44
CA HIS A 144 0.98 1.75 -9.14
C HIS A 144 -0.07 2.37 -8.19
N LEU A 145 -0.21 3.70 -8.22
CA LEU A 145 -1.16 4.43 -7.37
C LEU A 145 -2.61 4.15 -7.78
N GLU A 146 -2.92 4.15 -9.08
CA GLU A 146 -4.24 3.77 -9.59
C GLU A 146 -4.58 2.34 -9.19
N MET A 147 -3.65 1.40 -9.38
CA MET A 147 -3.84 0.01 -8.97
C MET A 147 -4.10 -0.13 -7.47
N ALA A 148 -3.27 0.48 -6.61
CA ALA A 148 -3.46 0.43 -5.16
C ALA A 148 -4.82 1.02 -4.74
N THR A 149 -5.23 2.13 -5.35
CA THR A 149 -6.54 2.76 -5.12
C THR A 149 -7.69 1.81 -5.52
N ARG A 150 -7.56 1.11 -6.66
CA ARG A 150 -8.54 0.12 -7.13
C ARG A 150 -8.64 -1.11 -6.24
N LEU A 151 -7.52 -1.53 -5.66
CA LEU A 151 -7.48 -2.61 -4.67
C LEU A 151 -8.03 -2.17 -3.29
N GLY A 152 -8.44 -0.90 -3.14
CA GLY A 152 -8.97 -0.38 -1.90
C GLY A 152 -7.92 -0.26 -0.80
N ILE A 153 -6.66 0.00 -1.17
CA ILE A 153 -5.54 0.16 -0.23
C ILE A 153 -5.34 1.67 0.01
N PRO A 154 -5.67 2.19 1.21
CA PRO A 154 -5.70 3.63 1.47
C PRO A 154 -4.34 4.22 1.86
N PHE A 155 -3.33 3.39 2.21
CA PHE A 155 -2.01 3.86 2.59
C PHE A 155 -0.94 3.23 1.70
N GLY A 156 0.04 4.03 1.30
CA GLY A 156 1.15 3.56 0.49
C GLY A 156 2.39 4.44 0.59
N GLN A 157 3.50 3.88 0.12
CA GLN A 157 4.81 4.52 0.11
C GLN A 157 5.52 4.24 -1.21
N GLY A 158 6.14 5.26 -1.80
CA GLY A 158 6.95 5.10 -3.00
C GLY A 158 7.19 6.43 -3.72
N PHE A 159 8.06 6.39 -4.74
CA PHE A 159 8.50 7.60 -5.43
C PHE A 159 7.41 8.29 -6.27
N GLY A 160 6.35 7.58 -6.61
CA GLY A 160 5.17 8.17 -7.26
C GLY A 160 4.38 9.08 -6.32
N ILE A 161 4.58 8.94 -5.00
CA ILE A 161 4.04 9.86 -3.98
C ILE A 161 5.08 10.93 -3.66
N ALA A 162 6.23 10.49 -3.14
CA ALA A 162 7.34 11.36 -2.76
C ALA A 162 8.64 10.57 -2.68
N LYS A 163 9.75 11.22 -3.04
CA LYS A 163 11.08 10.72 -2.67
C LYS A 163 11.35 11.01 -1.19
N PRO A 164 12.19 10.20 -0.51
CA PRO A 164 12.70 10.55 0.81
C PRO A 164 13.30 11.96 0.79
N MET A 165 12.97 12.76 1.80
CA MET A 165 13.37 14.16 1.86
C MET A 165 13.83 14.53 3.27
N PRO A 166 14.72 15.53 3.39
CA PRO A 166 15.01 16.17 4.67
C PRO A 166 13.74 16.67 5.37
N ALA A 167 13.73 16.62 6.70
CA ALA A 167 12.58 17.03 7.49
C ALA A 167 12.18 18.51 7.31
N ASP A 168 13.11 19.36 6.88
CA ASP A 168 12.88 20.78 6.63
C ASP A 168 12.15 21.03 5.30
N ASP A 169 12.20 20.09 4.36
CA ASP A 169 11.53 20.19 3.06
C ASP A 169 10.07 19.70 3.11
N LEU A 170 9.70 18.94 4.16
CA LEU A 170 8.41 18.27 4.28
C LEU A 170 7.21 19.23 4.25
N LEU A 171 7.28 20.38 4.95
CA LEU A 171 6.16 21.32 5.01
C LEU A 171 5.86 21.93 3.63
N ASN A 172 6.92 22.34 2.92
CA ASN A 172 6.80 22.85 1.56
C ASN A 172 6.22 21.79 0.61
N TRP A 173 6.63 20.54 0.78
CA TRP A 173 6.07 19.43 0.01
C TRP A 173 4.59 19.20 0.32
N ILE A 174 4.17 19.20 1.60
CA ILE A 174 2.75 19.02 1.98
C ILE A 174 1.87 20.12 1.38
N GLU A 175 2.33 21.37 1.39
CA GLU A 175 1.56 22.50 0.82
C GLU A 175 1.43 22.40 -0.71
N GLY A 176 2.46 21.90 -1.40
CA GLY A 176 2.48 21.76 -2.85
C GLY A 176 1.91 20.45 -3.39
N PHE A 177 1.85 19.41 -2.57
CA PHE A 177 1.45 18.07 -3.00
C PHE A 177 -0.06 18.00 -3.21
N LYS A 178 -0.45 17.60 -4.42
CA LYS A 178 -1.84 17.29 -4.77
C LYS A 178 -1.91 15.85 -5.24
N PHE A 179 -2.67 15.05 -4.52
CA PHE A 179 -2.98 13.70 -4.92
C PHE A 179 -4.34 13.68 -5.62
N GLU A 180 -4.32 13.64 -6.95
CA GLU A 180 -5.53 13.48 -7.75
C GLU A 180 -5.80 11.99 -7.99
N SER A 181 -6.34 11.29 -7.00
CA SER A 181 -6.94 9.98 -7.21
C SER A 181 -8.44 10.14 -7.41
N ASP A 182 -8.88 10.30 -8.65
CA ASP A 182 -10.29 10.10 -8.98
C ASP A 182 -10.50 8.60 -9.27
N PRO A 183 -11.20 7.85 -8.39
CA PRO A 183 -11.48 6.44 -8.62
C PRO A 183 -12.42 6.22 -9.80
N MET A 184 -12.81 7.22 -10.57
CA MET A 184 -13.54 7.04 -11.83
C MET A 184 -12.69 7.38 -13.06
N GLN A 185 -11.52 7.98 -12.88
CA GLN A 185 -10.58 8.25 -13.97
C GLN A 185 -9.48 7.19 -13.96
N VAL A 186 -9.62 6.19 -14.83
CA VAL A 186 -8.53 5.27 -15.15
C VAL A 186 -7.73 5.85 -16.31
N LYS A 187 -6.44 6.10 -16.10
CA LYS A 187 -5.53 6.66 -17.12
C LYS A 187 -4.47 5.67 -17.56
N THR A 188 -4.17 4.67 -16.73
CA THR A 188 -3.09 3.70 -16.99
C THR A 188 -3.66 2.32 -17.35
N TYR A 189 -2.94 1.55 -18.18
CA TYR A 189 -3.35 0.17 -18.49
C TYR A 189 -3.40 -0.72 -17.24
N LEU A 190 -2.50 -0.51 -16.28
CA LEU A 190 -2.52 -1.24 -15.01
C LEU A 190 -3.74 -0.87 -14.16
N GLY A 191 -4.10 0.42 -14.09
CA GLY A 191 -5.35 0.86 -13.44
C GLY A 191 -6.59 0.27 -14.11
N GLY A 192 -6.57 0.16 -15.45
CA GLY A 192 -7.63 -0.48 -16.24
C GLY A 192 -7.75 -1.97 -15.95
N LEU A 193 -6.62 -2.67 -15.90
CA LEU A 193 -6.58 -4.09 -15.55
C LEU A 193 -7.06 -4.32 -14.11
N ALA A 194 -6.65 -3.47 -13.17
CA ALA A 194 -7.10 -3.53 -11.78
C ALA A 194 -8.61 -3.27 -11.67
N HIS A 195 -9.16 -2.31 -12.42
CA HIS A 195 -10.61 -2.07 -12.48
C HIS A 195 -11.36 -3.26 -13.08
N HIS A 196 -10.93 -3.77 -14.23
CA HIS A 196 -11.52 -4.93 -14.90
C HIS A 196 -11.58 -6.14 -13.96
N TRP A 197 -10.48 -6.41 -13.25
CA TRP A 197 -10.36 -7.54 -12.34
C TRP A 197 -11.15 -7.38 -11.03
N LYS A 198 -11.13 -6.19 -10.40
CA LYS A 198 -11.68 -5.97 -9.06
C LYS A 198 -13.13 -5.47 -9.05
N SER A 199 -13.46 -4.58 -9.99
CA SER A 199 -14.74 -3.86 -10.05
C SER A 199 -15.64 -4.35 -11.17
N GLY A 200 -15.07 -4.93 -12.24
CA GLY A 200 -15.84 -5.44 -13.37
C GLY A 200 -16.48 -4.34 -14.22
N HIS A 201 -17.64 -4.65 -14.81
CA HIS A 201 -18.32 -3.85 -15.83
C HIS A 201 -19.79 -3.56 -15.50
N ASP A 202 -20.05 -3.24 -14.23
CA ASP A 202 -21.40 -2.89 -13.80
C ASP A 202 -21.81 -1.50 -14.30
N GLY A 203 -23.00 -1.42 -14.91
CA GLY A 203 -23.60 -0.16 -15.35
C GLY A 203 -23.34 0.22 -16.82
N PRO A 204 -23.69 1.47 -17.20
CA PRO A 204 -23.62 1.92 -18.60
C PRO A 204 -22.19 1.99 -19.13
N LEU A 205 -22.02 1.62 -20.41
CA LEU A 205 -20.73 1.62 -21.11
C LEU A 205 -20.07 3.00 -21.11
N GLU A 206 -20.85 4.06 -21.30
CA GLU A 206 -20.35 5.44 -21.43
C GLU A 206 -19.75 5.99 -20.13
N SER A 207 -20.15 5.41 -19.00
CA SER A 207 -19.66 5.76 -17.67
C SER A 207 -18.55 4.81 -17.19
N CYS A 208 -18.20 3.79 -17.96
CA CYS A 208 -17.17 2.84 -17.58
C CYS A 208 -15.78 3.51 -17.62
N PRO A 209 -14.99 3.44 -16.54
CA PRO A 209 -13.63 3.97 -16.54
C PRO A 209 -12.73 3.38 -17.63
N ILE A 210 -12.96 2.12 -18.03
CA ILE A 210 -12.21 1.51 -19.14
C ILE A 210 -12.63 2.08 -20.49
N ALA A 211 -13.91 2.45 -20.70
CA ALA A 211 -14.31 3.13 -21.93
C ALA A 211 -13.54 4.45 -22.10
N ILE A 212 -13.40 5.22 -21.01
CA ILE A 212 -12.62 6.47 -20.99
C ILE A 212 -11.15 6.18 -21.30
N LEU A 213 -10.54 5.18 -20.64
CA LEU A 213 -9.17 4.77 -20.91
C LEU A 213 -8.97 4.47 -22.41
N LEU A 214 -9.78 3.58 -22.99
CA LEU A 214 -9.66 3.16 -24.38
C LEU A 214 -9.82 4.33 -25.36
N ALA A 215 -10.67 5.31 -25.06
CA ALA A 215 -10.86 6.50 -25.89
C ALA A 215 -9.65 7.46 -25.85
N THR A 216 -8.84 7.42 -24.78
CA THR A 216 -7.65 8.29 -24.63
C THR A 216 -6.36 7.68 -25.18
N LYS A 217 -6.34 6.37 -25.42
CA LYS A 217 -5.14 5.65 -25.88
C LYS A 217 -5.10 5.59 -27.41
N GLU A 218 -3.91 5.77 -27.96
CA GLU A 218 -3.70 5.67 -29.40
C GLU A 218 -3.62 4.20 -29.83
N ASN A 219 -4.11 3.89 -31.04
CA ASN A 219 -3.97 2.57 -31.68
C ASN A 219 -4.60 1.39 -30.91
N VAL A 220 -5.64 1.62 -30.12
CA VAL A 220 -6.43 0.52 -29.52
C VAL A 220 -7.10 -0.28 -30.65
N PRO A 221 -6.89 -1.61 -30.74
CA PRO A 221 -7.54 -2.42 -31.78
C PRO A 221 -9.06 -2.39 -31.64
N VAL A 222 -9.76 -2.37 -32.78
CA VAL A 222 -11.23 -2.32 -32.81
C VAL A 222 -11.86 -3.53 -32.13
N GLU A 223 -11.18 -4.68 -32.17
CA GLU A 223 -11.57 -5.91 -31.52
C GLU A 223 -11.63 -5.73 -30.00
N ILE A 224 -10.68 -4.99 -29.41
CA ILE A 224 -10.64 -4.72 -27.96
C ILE A 224 -11.77 -3.76 -27.55
N ILE A 225 -12.05 -2.75 -28.37
CA ILE A 225 -13.18 -1.83 -28.13
C ILE A 225 -14.50 -2.60 -28.15
N ARG A 226 -14.66 -3.51 -29.11
CA ARG A 226 -15.84 -4.38 -29.21
C ARG A 226 -15.92 -5.34 -28.02
N ALA A 227 -14.83 -6.04 -27.70
CA ALA A 227 -14.76 -6.97 -26.58
C ALA A 227 -15.13 -6.28 -25.27
N HIS A 228 -14.64 -5.05 -25.04
CA HIS A 228 -15.04 -4.24 -23.91
C HIS A 228 -16.54 -3.91 -23.90
N ALA A 229 -17.10 -3.47 -25.02
CA ALA A 229 -18.53 -3.11 -25.12
C ALA A 229 -19.45 -4.31 -24.84
N GLU A 230 -19.05 -5.52 -25.26
CA GLU A 230 -19.79 -6.76 -25.01
C GLU A 230 -19.90 -7.09 -23.51
N LEU A 231 -18.92 -6.70 -22.68
CA LEU A 231 -18.94 -6.90 -21.22
C LEU A 231 -20.06 -6.13 -20.51
N HIS A 232 -20.59 -5.08 -21.15
CA HIS A 232 -21.73 -4.29 -20.64
C HIS A 232 -23.08 -4.78 -21.19
N SER A 233 -23.08 -5.78 -22.07
CA SER A 233 -24.29 -6.38 -22.60
C SER A 233 -24.75 -7.58 -21.75
N GLN A 234 -26.05 -7.86 -21.70
CA GLN A 234 -26.59 -9.03 -20.95
C GLN A 234 -26.24 -10.38 -21.60
N ALA A 235 -25.56 -10.40 -22.73
CA ALA A 235 -25.06 -11.62 -23.34
C ALA A 235 -23.82 -12.06 -22.58
N THR A 236 -23.78 -13.28 -22.06
CA THR A 236 -22.57 -13.86 -21.44
C THR A 236 -21.47 -13.95 -22.51
N PRO A 237 -20.43 -13.09 -22.50
CA PRO A 237 -19.43 -13.08 -23.55
C PRO A 237 -18.41 -14.16 -23.22
N ASP A 238 -18.45 -15.27 -23.96
CA ASP A 238 -17.40 -16.28 -23.90
C ASP A 238 -16.14 -15.69 -24.54
N GLY A 239 -15.16 -15.28 -23.72
CA GLY A 239 -13.84 -14.84 -24.16
C GLY A 239 -13.55 -13.33 -24.11
N SER A 240 -14.54 -12.42 -24.17
CA SER A 240 -14.27 -10.96 -24.25
C SER A 240 -13.54 -10.40 -23.02
N ALA A 241 -13.80 -10.96 -21.83
CA ALA A 241 -13.08 -10.60 -20.60
C ALA A 241 -11.61 -11.03 -20.67
N THR A 242 -11.36 -12.23 -21.17
CA THR A 242 -10.01 -12.77 -21.38
C THR A 242 -9.26 -11.94 -22.41
N GLU A 243 -9.90 -11.63 -23.54
CA GLU A 243 -9.30 -10.83 -24.61
C GLU A 243 -8.87 -9.43 -24.13
N LEU A 244 -9.76 -8.73 -23.41
CA LEU A 244 -9.43 -7.43 -22.81
C LEU A 244 -8.30 -7.56 -21.78
N SER A 245 -8.36 -8.58 -20.91
CA SER A 245 -7.33 -8.85 -19.90
C SER A 245 -5.95 -9.11 -20.53
N GLU A 246 -5.88 -9.94 -21.57
CA GLU A 246 -4.62 -10.26 -22.26
C GLU A 246 -4.05 -9.07 -23.01
N TRP A 247 -4.92 -8.24 -23.61
CA TRP A 247 -4.48 -7.01 -24.25
C TRP A 247 -3.94 -6.00 -23.25
N LEU A 248 -4.64 -5.73 -22.14
CA LEU A 248 -4.16 -4.83 -21.09
C LEU A 248 -2.82 -5.29 -20.53
N GLN A 249 -2.64 -6.59 -20.30
CA GLN A 249 -1.36 -7.15 -19.83
C GLN A 249 -0.22 -6.93 -20.82
N ARG A 250 -0.46 -7.12 -22.12
CA ARG A 250 0.54 -6.82 -23.16
C ARG A 250 0.85 -5.33 -23.23
N ALA A 251 -0.15 -4.48 -23.09
CA ALA A 251 0.01 -3.03 -23.15
C ALA A 251 0.83 -2.50 -21.95
N ILE A 252 0.64 -3.06 -20.74
CA ILE A 252 1.47 -2.75 -19.56
C ILE A 252 2.95 -3.04 -19.82
N GLN A 253 3.27 -4.13 -20.51
CA GLN A 253 4.65 -4.50 -20.84
C GLN A 253 5.30 -3.57 -21.88
N GLN A 254 4.52 -2.76 -22.59
CA GLN A 254 4.99 -1.87 -23.66
C GLN A 254 5.11 -0.40 -23.23
N GLU A 255 4.52 0.02 -22.10
CA GLU A 255 4.53 1.41 -21.61
C GLU A 255 5.67 1.74 -20.62
N LEU A 256 6.44 0.75 -20.14
CA LEU A 256 7.53 0.90 -19.15
C LEU A 256 8.89 0.63 -19.77
#